data_AF-A0A3C0J0M3-F1
#
_entry.id   AF-A0A3C0J0M3-F1
#
_cell.length_a   1.000
_cell.length_b   1.000
_cell.length_c   1.000
_cell.angle_alpha   90.00
_cell.angle_beta   90.00
_cell.angle_gamma   90.00
#
_symmetry.space_group_name_H-M   'P 1'
#
loop_
_entity.id
_entity.type
_entity.pdbx_description
1 polymer ?
#
loop_
_entity_poly.entity_id
_entity_poly.type
_entity_poly.pdbx_seq_one_letter_code
_entity_poly.pdbx_strand_id
1 'polypeptide(L)'
;LDALVNYLTATGYADDPEQFARFWPADVHVMGKEIVRFHSVIWPAVLMSLGLPLPKCVFGHGWWTVEGEKMSKSKGNVIKPKEYADEFGVDALRYFVLREVPFGQDGDFSRMSFIYRVNADLANDLGNLLSRTTAMINKFADGVIPAPGEWAQMDRAIPELAGEAIEKAAAAFDRLDFQEGLAQVFRLVGAANKYVDEAAPWALARTDEGRRRLGTVLYNLAESLRIASVALSPVLTRKAEEICMQLGLEGKPSDAGWDATRWGGTVPGTQVRRGEPVFPRFDTKAEGKSAEASADKPADRQADKPADEHAAKPADGPLPSEPDFIGIEDFARVDLRVATILEAQRVSGSDKLVKIQVDLGQERRQIVAGIARHYSPEELVGKQVVVVANLKPAKLRGEISDGMLLAASTTGDPTELSVLTLDRSISPGSKVK
;
A
#
# COMPACT_ATOMS: atom_id res chain seq x y z
N LEU A 1 -9.70 -18.75 32.77
CA LEU A 1 -8.43 -19.26 33.33
C LEU A 1 -7.89 -20.38 32.46
N ASP A 2 -8.65 -21.46 32.28
CA ASP A 2 -8.30 -22.61 31.42
C ASP A 2 -7.69 -22.21 30.06
N ALA A 3 -8.37 -21.34 29.31
CA ALA A 3 -7.86 -20.85 28.03
C ALA A 3 -6.48 -20.18 28.10
N LEU A 4 -6.09 -19.51 29.20
CA LEU A 4 -4.77 -18.85 29.31
C LEU A 4 -3.64 -19.86 29.58
N VAL A 5 -3.97 -21.01 30.18
CA VAL A 5 -3.01 -22.08 30.46
C VAL A 5 -2.43 -22.68 29.18
N ASN A 6 -3.12 -22.50 28.04
CA ASN A 6 -2.62 -22.93 26.73
C ASN A 6 -1.17 -22.49 26.45
N TYR A 7 -0.76 -21.29 26.90
CA TYR A 7 0.60 -20.79 26.67
C TYR A 7 1.66 -21.59 27.45
N LEU A 8 1.32 -22.04 28.66
CA LEU A 8 2.18 -22.92 29.45
C LEU A 8 2.22 -24.32 28.84
N THR A 9 1.06 -24.90 28.52
CA THR A 9 0.98 -26.24 27.95
C THR A 9 1.70 -26.34 26.59
N ALA A 10 1.52 -25.35 25.71
CA ALA A 10 2.16 -25.33 24.39
C ALA A 10 3.68 -25.17 24.46
N THR A 11 4.22 -24.65 25.57
CA THR A 11 5.66 -24.53 25.80
C THR A 11 6.23 -25.71 26.58
N GLY A 12 5.43 -26.73 26.90
CA GLY A 12 5.92 -27.94 27.59
C GLY A 12 5.90 -27.84 29.11
N TYR A 13 5.13 -26.91 29.70
CA TYR A 13 5.03 -26.82 31.16
C TYR A 13 4.60 -28.16 31.79
N ALA A 14 5.35 -28.61 32.80
CA ALA A 14 5.24 -29.90 33.49
C ALA A 14 5.63 -31.16 32.68
N ASP A 15 5.47 -31.15 31.35
CA ASP A 15 5.71 -32.33 30.50
C ASP A 15 7.10 -32.34 29.82
N ASP A 16 7.63 -31.18 29.45
CA ASP A 16 8.91 -31.00 28.75
C ASP A 16 9.70 -29.79 29.31
N PRO A 17 10.55 -30.00 30.33
CA PRO A 17 11.33 -28.93 30.94
C PRO A 17 12.31 -28.22 30.00
N GLU A 18 12.84 -28.91 28.97
CA GLU A 18 13.80 -28.33 28.04
C GLU A 18 13.10 -27.37 27.07
N GLN A 19 11.95 -27.78 26.52
CA GLN A 19 11.12 -26.91 25.70
C GLN A 19 10.63 -25.69 26.49
N PHE A 20 10.22 -25.90 27.74
CA PHE A 20 9.72 -24.83 28.59
C PHE A 20 10.81 -23.80 28.88
N ALA A 21 12.01 -24.24 29.24
CA ALA A 21 13.14 -23.33 29.47
C ALA A 21 13.56 -22.55 28.21
N ARG A 22 13.33 -23.12 27.01
CA ARG A 22 13.66 -22.46 25.74
C ARG A 22 12.70 -21.36 25.35
N PHE A 23 11.40 -21.55 25.56
CA PHE A 23 10.36 -20.66 25.04
C PHE A 23 9.62 -19.83 26.10
N TRP A 24 9.73 -20.19 27.38
CA TRP A 24 9.11 -19.46 28.47
C TRP A 24 10.10 -18.55 29.20
N PRO A 25 9.72 -17.31 29.55
CA PRO A 25 8.45 -16.65 29.25
C PRO A 25 8.35 -16.20 27.79
N ALA A 26 7.12 -16.10 27.29
CA ALA A 26 6.87 -15.57 25.95
C ALA A 26 7.41 -14.14 25.79
N ASP A 27 8.14 -13.88 24.70
CA ASP A 27 8.60 -12.53 24.36
C ASP A 27 7.44 -11.59 24.02
N VAL A 28 6.45 -12.08 23.27
CA VAL A 28 5.29 -11.31 22.84
C VAL A 28 4.03 -12.17 22.88
N HIS A 29 2.98 -11.66 23.51
CA HIS A 29 1.62 -12.11 23.26
C HIS A 29 0.93 -11.11 22.33
N VAL A 30 0.37 -11.57 21.21
CA VAL A 30 -0.42 -10.77 20.28
C VAL A 30 -1.88 -11.18 20.37
N MET A 31 -2.79 -10.22 20.52
CA MET A 31 -4.24 -10.47 20.64
C MET A 31 -5.07 -9.29 20.16
N GLY A 32 -6.38 -9.47 20.04
CA GLY A 32 -7.31 -8.36 19.91
C GLY A 32 -7.38 -7.52 21.19
N LYS A 33 -7.50 -6.20 21.04
CA LYS A 33 -7.57 -5.25 22.17
C LYS A 33 -8.67 -5.57 23.19
N GLU A 34 -9.74 -6.25 22.80
CA GLU A 34 -10.86 -6.60 23.66
C GLU A 34 -10.53 -7.62 24.75
N ILE A 35 -9.51 -8.46 24.53
CA ILE A 35 -9.08 -9.47 25.51
C ILE A 35 -7.79 -9.09 26.25
N VAL A 36 -7.29 -7.86 26.07
CA VAL A 36 -6.02 -7.43 26.66
C VAL A 36 -6.04 -7.52 28.20
N ARG A 37 -7.17 -7.21 28.85
CA ARG A 37 -7.32 -7.29 30.31
C ARG A 37 -7.02 -8.69 30.88
N PHE A 38 -7.33 -9.73 30.12
CA PHE A 38 -7.06 -11.11 30.53
C PHE A 38 -5.56 -11.40 30.52
N HIS A 39 -4.82 -10.76 29.63
CA HIS A 39 -3.39 -10.98 29.41
C HIS A 39 -2.49 -9.99 30.16
N SER A 40 -3.00 -8.81 30.52
CA SER A 40 -2.24 -7.78 31.25
C SER A 40 -2.56 -7.70 32.75
N VAL A 41 -3.65 -8.31 33.21
CA VAL A 41 -4.05 -8.30 34.64
C VAL A 41 -4.22 -9.71 35.19
N ILE A 42 -5.15 -10.47 34.62
CA ILE A 42 -5.51 -11.79 35.17
C ILE A 42 -4.37 -12.79 34.99
N TRP A 43 -3.80 -12.87 33.79
CA TRP A 43 -2.72 -13.80 33.50
C TRP A 43 -1.44 -13.53 34.32
N PRO A 44 -0.93 -12.28 34.42
CA PRO A 44 0.19 -11.99 35.29
C PRO A 44 -0.07 -12.33 36.75
N ALA A 45 -1.27 -12.07 37.28
CA ALA A 45 -1.60 -12.42 38.67
C ALA A 45 -1.54 -13.94 38.91
N VAL A 46 -2.01 -14.75 37.95
CA VAL A 46 -1.91 -16.21 38.00
C VAL A 46 -0.45 -16.65 37.96
N LEU A 47 0.35 -16.11 37.04
CA LEU A 47 1.78 -16.43 36.93
C LEU A 47 2.54 -16.06 38.20
N MET A 48 2.28 -14.88 38.77
CA MET A 48 2.86 -14.46 40.06
C MET A 48 2.49 -15.41 41.20
N SER A 49 1.23 -15.85 41.25
CA SER A 49 0.76 -16.84 42.25
C SER A 49 1.48 -18.19 42.12
N LEU A 50 1.80 -18.59 40.88
CA LEU A 50 2.57 -19.80 40.57
C LEU A 50 4.09 -19.61 40.67
N GLY A 51 4.57 -18.40 40.94
CA GLY A 51 6.01 -18.08 40.96
C GLY A 51 6.69 -18.16 39.58
N LEU A 52 5.93 -18.02 38.49
CA LEU A 52 6.43 -18.11 37.11
C LEU A 52 6.76 -16.72 36.53
N PRO A 53 7.75 -16.62 35.61
CA PRO A 53 8.09 -15.36 34.99
C PRO A 53 6.97 -14.87 34.05
N LEU A 54 6.86 -13.55 33.95
CA LEU A 54 5.84 -12.87 33.16
C LEU A 54 6.24 -12.75 31.69
N PRO A 55 5.27 -12.66 30.75
CA PRO A 55 5.57 -12.32 29.36
C PRO A 55 6.23 -10.95 29.26
N LYS A 56 7.15 -10.78 28.30
CA LYS A 56 7.90 -9.52 28.14
C LYS A 56 7.05 -8.41 27.51
N CYS A 57 6.12 -8.76 26.62
CA CYS A 57 5.23 -7.83 25.94
C CYS A 57 3.82 -8.42 25.75
N VAL A 58 2.79 -7.59 25.95
CA VAL A 58 1.39 -7.90 25.64
C VAL A 58 0.91 -6.84 24.66
N PHE A 59 0.67 -7.24 23.41
CA PHE A 59 0.26 -6.35 22.33
C PHE A 59 -1.19 -6.61 21.92
N GLY A 60 -2.04 -5.59 22.08
CA GLY A 60 -3.43 -5.59 21.65
C GLY A 60 -3.63 -4.87 20.32
N HIS A 61 -3.87 -5.58 19.23
CA HIS A 61 -4.16 -4.98 17.94
C HIS A 61 -5.61 -4.46 17.85
N GLY A 62 -5.85 -3.51 16.94
CA GLY A 62 -7.18 -2.95 16.68
C GLY A 62 -8.10 -3.89 15.89
N TRP A 63 -9.32 -3.43 15.68
CA TRP A 63 -10.35 -4.15 14.92
C TRP A 63 -10.35 -3.76 13.45
N TRP A 64 -10.83 -4.67 12.62
CA TRP A 64 -11.17 -4.38 11.23
C TRP A 64 -12.66 -4.13 11.07
N THR A 65 -13.02 -3.02 10.43
CA THR A 65 -14.33 -2.79 9.80
C THR A 65 -14.25 -3.09 8.30
N VAL A 66 -15.41 -3.15 7.65
CA VAL A 66 -15.53 -3.33 6.20
C VAL A 66 -16.42 -2.21 5.68
N GLU A 67 -15.86 -1.35 4.83
CA GLU A 67 -16.54 -0.18 4.26
C GLU A 67 -17.21 0.71 5.33
N GLY A 68 -16.51 0.90 6.45
CA GLY A 68 -16.98 1.68 7.61
C GLY A 68 -17.97 0.95 8.52
N GLU A 69 -18.35 -0.29 8.21
CA GLU A 69 -19.27 -1.08 9.01
C GLU A 69 -18.59 -2.23 9.77
N LYS A 70 -19.15 -2.58 10.93
CA LYS A 70 -18.71 -3.78 11.65
C LYS A 70 -19.04 -5.04 10.82
N MET A 71 -18.07 -5.94 10.70
CA MET A 71 -18.30 -7.25 10.08
C MET A 71 -19.37 -8.05 10.82
N SER A 72 -20.36 -8.54 10.09
CA SER A 72 -21.39 -9.44 10.62
C SER A 72 -21.86 -10.42 9.56
N LYS A 73 -21.94 -11.70 9.94
CA LYS A 73 -22.52 -12.75 9.08
C LYS A 73 -23.97 -12.44 8.69
N SER A 74 -24.73 -11.78 9.57
CA SER A 74 -26.13 -11.41 9.29
C SER A 74 -26.26 -10.28 8.25
N LYS A 75 -25.25 -9.41 8.15
CA LYS A 75 -25.21 -8.33 7.14
C LYS A 75 -24.60 -8.77 5.81
N GLY A 76 -23.96 -9.94 5.77
CA GLY A 76 -23.28 -10.45 4.58
C GLY A 76 -21.97 -9.73 4.22
N ASN A 77 -21.52 -8.74 5.02
CA ASN A 77 -20.31 -7.94 4.76
C ASN A 77 -19.02 -8.56 5.34
N VAL A 78 -19.00 -9.88 5.55
CA VAL A 78 -17.83 -10.56 6.13
C VAL A 78 -16.80 -10.80 5.04
N ILE A 79 -15.60 -10.25 5.22
CA ILE A 79 -14.45 -10.60 4.39
C ILE A 79 -13.97 -11.99 4.77
N LYS A 80 -13.84 -12.85 3.77
CA LYS A 80 -13.31 -14.21 3.93
C LYS A 80 -11.87 -14.23 3.43
N PRO A 81 -10.87 -14.32 4.33
CA PRO A 81 -9.45 -14.25 3.94
C PRO A 81 -9.05 -15.27 2.88
N LYS A 82 -9.63 -16.47 2.91
CA LYS A 82 -9.36 -17.51 1.91
C LYS A 82 -9.78 -17.10 0.51
N GLU A 83 -10.96 -16.49 0.35
CA GLU A 83 -11.44 -16.08 -0.98
C GLU A 83 -10.52 -15.00 -1.57
N TYR A 84 -10.06 -14.05 -0.76
CA TYR A 84 -9.07 -13.04 -1.19
C TYR A 84 -7.70 -13.65 -1.48
N ALA A 85 -7.24 -14.61 -0.68
CA ALA A 85 -5.97 -15.28 -0.92
C ALA A 85 -5.99 -16.15 -2.19
N ASP A 86 -7.12 -16.78 -2.48
CA ASP A 86 -7.32 -17.59 -3.69
C ASP A 86 -7.40 -16.68 -4.94
N GLU A 87 -8.05 -15.52 -4.82
CA GLU A 87 -8.23 -14.57 -5.93
C GLU A 87 -6.99 -13.70 -6.21
N PHE A 88 -6.40 -13.11 -5.18
CA PHE A 88 -5.34 -12.11 -5.30
C PHE A 88 -3.96 -12.60 -4.87
N GLY A 89 -3.90 -13.80 -4.27
CA GLY A 89 -2.68 -14.36 -3.72
C GLY A 89 -2.49 -14.05 -2.22
N VAL A 90 -1.94 -15.04 -1.50
CA VAL A 90 -1.71 -14.95 -0.05
C VAL A 90 -0.79 -13.80 0.35
N ASP A 91 0.26 -13.54 -0.42
CA ASP A 91 1.24 -12.50 -0.10
C ASP A 91 0.66 -11.09 -0.28
N ALA A 92 -0.21 -10.88 -1.27
CA ALA A 92 -0.91 -9.61 -1.44
C ALA A 92 -1.83 -9.32 -0.25
N LEU A 93 -2.57 -10.33 0.23
CA LEU A 93 -3.39 -10.22 1.43
C LEU A 93 -2.56 -9.93 2.69
N ARG A 94 -1.48 -10.67 2.91
CA ARG A 94 -0.57 -10.46 4.05
C ARG A 94 0.03 -9.05 4.02
N TYR A 95 0.49 -8.61 2.87
CA TYR A 95 1.05 -7.28 2.69
C TYR A 95 0.02 -6.22 3.04
N PHE A 96 -1.17 -6.27 2.45
CA PHE A 96 -2.22 -5.28 2.71
C PHE A 96 -2.57 -5.17 4.20
N VAL A 97 -2.81 -6.29 4.87
CA VAL A 97 -3.21 -6.29 6.29
C VAL A 97 -2.14 -5.67 7.20
N LEU A 98 -0.86 -5.84 6.87
CA LEU A 98 0.25 -5.29 7.66
C LEU A 98 0.67 -3.88 7.24
N ARG A 99 0.31 -3.45 6.02
CA ARG A 99 0.73 -2.19 5.42
C ARG A 99 -0.30 -1.08 5.53
N GLU A 100 -1.59 -1.41 5.46
CA GLU A 100 -2.64 -0.40 5.29
C GLU A 100 -2.91 0.38 6.57
N VAL A 101 -2.84 -0.27 7.72
CA VAL A 101 -3.24 0.31 9.01
C VAL A 101 -2.08 0.19 10.00
N PRO A 102 -1.71 1.28 10.70
CA PRO A 102 -0.74 1.21 11.79
C PRO A 102 -1.15 0.15 12.81
N PHE A 103 -0.26 -0.80 13.07
CA PHE A 103 -0.59 -1.95 13.92
C PHE A 103 -0.95 -1.48 15.33
N GLY A 104 -2.13 -1.87 15.82
CA GLY A 104 -2.70 -1.36 17.08
C GLY A 104 -3.90 -0.43 16.91
N GLN A 105 -4.06 0.21 15.74
CA GLN A 105 -5.23 1.03 15.43
C GLN A 105 -6.35 0.22 14.79
N ASP A 106 -7.57 0.75 14.87
CA ASP A 106 -8.68 0.19 14.12
C ASP A 106 -8.51 0.54 12.63
N GLY A 107 -8.78 -0.46 11.80
CA GLY A 107 -8.62 -0.41 10.35
C GLY A 107 -9.94 -0.58 9.63
N ASP A 108 -10.02 -0.06 8.41
CA ASP A 108 -11.13 -0.34 7.51
C ASP A 108 -10.64 -1.11 6.28
N PHE A 109 -11.32 -2.21 5.98
CA PHE A 109 -11.06 -3.00 4.80
C PHE A 109 -12.07 -2.62 3.71
N SER A 110 -11.57 -2.19 2.56
CA SER A 110 -12.38 -2.13 1.34
C SER A 110 -11.65 -2.87 0.23
N ARG A 111 -12.41 -3.49 -0.66
CA ARG A 111 -11.82 -4.20 -1.80
C ARG A 111 -11.07 -3.25 -2.74
N MET A 112 -11.60 -2.05 -2.94
CA MET A 112 -10.92 -1.00 -3.69
C MET A 112 -9.59 -0.59 -3.06
N SER A 113 -9.54 -0.30 -1.74
CA SER A 113 -8.29 0.07 -1.08
C SER A 113 -7.27 -1.08 -1.11
N PHE A 114 -7.73 -2.33 -0.99
CA PHE A 114 -6.91 -3.51 -1.19
C PHE A 114 -6.27 -3.53 -2.59
N ILE A 115 -7.07 -3.43 -3.64
CA ILE A 115 -6.58 -3.45 -5.03
C ILE A 115 -5.63 -2.28 -5.29
N TYR A 116 -5.97 -1.07 -4.84
CA TYR A 116 -5.12 0.11 -5.02
C TYR A 116 -3.76 -0.06 -4.36
N ARG A 117 -3.73 -0.51 -3.10
CA ARG A 117 -2.48 -0.73 -2.36
C ARG A 117 -1.61 -1.78 -3.02
N VAL A 118 -2.20 -2.89 -3.43
CA VAL A 118 -1.47 -3.99 -4.08
C VAL A 118 -0.95 -3.56 -5.44
N ASN A 119 -1.74 -2.85 -6.24
CA ASN A 119 -1.30 -2.36 -7.53
C ASN A 119 -0.20 -1.30 -7.41
N ALA A 120 -0.35 -0.33 -6.50
CA ALA A 120 0.62 0.74 -6.32
C ALA A 120 1.96 0.20 -5.81
N ASP A 121 1.96 -0.42 -4.64
CA ASP A 121 3.19 -0.85 -3.99
C ASP A 121 3.76 -2.11 -4.67
N LEU A 122 2.97 -3.18 -4.82
CA LEU A 122 3.51 -4.47 -5.25
C LEU A 122 3.71 -4.55 -6.76
N ALA A 123 2.72 -4.15 -7.57
CA ALA A 123 2.83 -4.25 -9.03
C ALA A 123 3.64 -3.11 -9.65
N ASN A 124 3.26 -1.86 -9.37
CA ASN A 124 3.80 -0.67 -10.04
C ASN A 124 5.16 -0.24 -9.50
N ASP A 125 5.48 -0.49 -8.23
CA ASP A 125 6.79 -0.17 -7.66
C ASP A 125 7.73 -1.39 -7.66
N LEU A 126 7.48 -2.39 -6.81
CA LEU A 126 8.41 -3.52 -6.62
C LEU A 126 8.49 -4.43 -7.85
N GLY A 127 7.33 -4.84 -8.38
CA GLY A 127 7.24 -5.69 -9.57
C GLY A 127 7.83 -5.04 -10.81
N ASN A 128 7.52 -3.75 -11.02
CA ASN A 128 8.09 -2.95 -12.11
C ASN A 128 9.61 -2.81 -11.99
N LEU A 129 10.14 -2.52 -10.80
CA LEU A 129 11.58 -2.43 -10.57
C LEU A 129 12.29 -3.74 -10.95
N LEU A 130 11.74 -4.89 -10.52
CA LEU A 130 12.29 -6.20 -10.87
C LEU A 130 12.24 -6.44 -12.39
N SER A 131 11.10 -6.20 -13.02
CA SER A 131 10.90 -6.39 -14.45
C SER A 131 11.87 -5.53 -15.27
N ARG A 132 11.97 -4.23 -14.96
CA ARG A 132 12.89 -3.30 -15.62
C ARG A 132 14.35 -3.72 -15.40
N THR A 133 14.72 -4.06 -14.17
CA THR A 133 16.10 -4.42 -13.82
C THR A 133 16.55 -5.68 -14.56
N THR A 134 15.76 -6.76 -14.50
CA THR A 134 16.08 -8.01 -15.19
C THR A 134 16.07 -7.84 -16.71
N ALA A 135 15.15 -7.05 -17.27
CA ALA A 135 15.13 -6.74 -18.71
C ALA A 135 16.38 -5.96 -19.14
N MET A 136 16.83 -4.99 -18.35
CA MET A 136 18.04 -4.21 -18.65
C MET A 136 19.31 -5.06 -18.52
N ILE A 137 19.41 -5.93 -17.52
CA ILE A 137 20.54 -6.85 -17.37
C ILE A 137 20.59 -7.82 -18.55
N ASN A 138 19.45 -8.39 -18.96
CA ASN A 138 19.36 -9.23 -20.15
C ASN A 138 19.79 -8.48 -21.43
N LYS A 139 19.36 -7.23 -21.58
CA LYS A 139 19.59 -6.45 -22.79
C LYS A 139 21.01 -5.88 -22.91
N PHE A 140 21.59 -5.44 -21.80
CA PHE A 140 22.83 -4.66 -21.81
C PHE A 140 24.03 -5.36 -21.18
N ALA A 141 23.81 -6.48 -20.48
CA ALA A 141 24.86 -7.26 -19.82
C ALA A 141 24.68 -8.77 -20.06
N ASP A 142 24.05 -9.15 -21.18
CA ASP A 142 23.86 -10.55 -21.62
C ASP A 142 23.21 -11.46 -20.56
N GLY A 143 22.37 -10.88 -19.69
CA GLY A 143 21.69 -11.59 -18.61
C GLY A 143 22.58 -11.89 -17.41
N VAL A 144 23.79 -11.35 -17.37
CA VAL A 144 24.76 -11.53 -16.29
C VAL A 144 24.83 -10.25 -15.47
N ILE A 145 24.66 -10.35 -14.15
CA ILE A 145 24.83 -9.19 -13.25
C ILE A 145 26.30 -8.74 -13.33
N PRO A 146 26.58 -7.51 -13.80
CA PRO A 146 27.94 -7.03 -13.98
C PRO A 146 28.60 -6.71 -12.64
N ALA A 147 29.94 -6.72 -12.62
CA ALA A 147 30.68 -6.12 -11.52
C ALA A 147 30.52 -4.59 -11.59
N PRO A 148 30.36 -3.90 -10.44
CA PRO A 148 30.30 -2.44 -10.43
C PRO A 148 31.62 -1.86 -10.95
N GLY A 149 31.52 -0.84 -11.79
CA GLY A 149 32.65 -0.14 -12.41
C GLY A 149 32.87 1.21 -11.76
N GLU A 150 32.74 2.28 -12.55
CA GLU A 150 32.89 3.65 -12.06
C GLU A 150 31.66 4.10 -11.26
N TRP A 151 31.90 4.81 -10.15
CA TRP A 151 30.86 5.33 -9.27
C TRP A 151 30.72 6.85 -9.43
N ALA A 152 29.52 7.30 -9.76
CA ALA A 152 29.08 8.68 -9.66
C ALA A 152 28.55 9.00 -8.26
N GLN A 153 28.36 10.30 -7.98
CA GLN A 153 27.80 10.75 -6.69
C GLN A 153 26.40 10.17 -6.42
N MET A 154 25.53 10.11 -7.43
CA MET A 154 24.18 9.53 -7.31
C MET A 154 24.20 8.04 -6.95
N ASP A 155 25.24 7.30 -7.37
CA ASP A 155 25.34 5.86 -7.12
C ASP A 155 25.59 5.59 -5.63
N ARG A 156 26.31 6.49 -4.95
CA ARG A 156 26.66 6.36 -3.52
C ARG A 156 25.47 6.61 -2.59
N ALA A 157 24.46 7.35 -3.05
CA ALA A 157 23.27 7.64 -2.25
C ALA A 157 22.41 6.38 -1.99
N ILE A 158 22.42 5.39 -2.91
CA ILE A 158 21.59 4.19 -2.79
C ILE A 158 22.08 3.24 -1.67
N PRO A 159 23.36 2.86 -1.57
CA PRO A 159 23.87 2.08 -0.45
C PRO A 159 23.62 2.71 0.92
N GLU A 160 23.82 4.03 1.04
CA GLU A 160 23.60 4.77 2.28
C GLU A 160 22.12 4.73 2.69
N LEU A 161 21.21 5.01 1.74
CA LEU A 161 19.77 4.92 1.94
C LEU A 161 19.35 3.49 2.32
N ALA A 162 19.89 2.47 1.65
CA ALA A 162 19.56 1.08 1.94
C ALA A 162 19.91 0.71 3.39
N GLY A 163 21.11 1.09 3.86
CA GLY A 163 21.50 0.90 5.25
C GLY A 163 20.55 1.57 6.24
N GLU A 164 20.26 2.86 6.03
CA GLU A 164 19.36 3.64 6.88
C GLU A 164 17.93 3.06 6.91
N ALA A 165 17.40 2.72 5.73
CA ALA A 165 16.04 2.20 5.57
C ALA A 165 15.89 0.84 6.25
N ILE A 166 16.87 -0.06 6.11
CA ILE A 166 16.79 -1.39 6.71
C ILE A 166 16.98 -1.35 8.22
N GLU A 167 17.88 -0.50 8.74
CA GLU A 167 18.01 -0.30 10.19
C GLU A 167 16.68 0.16 10.80
N LYS A 168 16.03 1.16 10.17
CA LYS A 168 14.71 1.64 10.59
C LYS A 168 13.63 0.58 10.43
N ALA A 169 13.67 -0.23 9.37
CA ALA A 169 12.72 -1.31 9.15
C ALA A 169 12.84 -2.38 10.24
N ALA A 170 14.04 -2.86 10.54
CA ALA A 170 14.28 -3.84 11.59
C ALA A 170 13.80 -3.33 12.96
N ALA A 171 14.16 -2.09 13.31
CA ALA A 171 13.71 -1.45 14.55
C ALA A 171 12.19 -1.24 14.61
N ALA A 172 11.49 -1.14 13.46
CA ALA A 172 10.04 -1.08 13.40
C ALA A 172 9.40 -2.46 13.61
N PHE A 173 9.98 -3.51 13.02
CA PHE A 173 9.54 -4.89 13.25
C PHE A 173 9.70 -5.33 14.72
N ASP A 174 10.80 -4.95 15.38
CA ASP A 174 11.04 -5.26 16.80
C ASP A 174 9.95 -4.71 17.74
N ARG A 175 9.34 -3.58 17.36
CA ARG A 175 8.25 -2.93 18.10
C ARG A 175 6.87 -3.20 17.49
N LEU A 176 6.76 -4.18 16.58
CA LEU A 176 5.53 -4.61 15.91
C LEU A 176 4.88 -3.53 15.02
N ASP A 177 5.63 -2.51 14.64
CA ASP A 177 5.19 -1.44 13.73
C ASP A 177 5.46 -1.82 12.28
N PHE A 178 4.73 -2.84 11.82
CA PHE A 178 4.93 -3.42 10.48
C PHE A 178 4.66 -2.43 9.35
N GLN A 179 3.71 -1.51 9.56
CA GLN A 179 3.36 -0.50 8.56
C GLN A 179 4.52 0.44 8.27
N GLU A 180 5.21 0.93 9.31
CA GLU A 180 6.41 1.73 9.17
C GLU A 180 7.57 0.91 8.62
N GLY A 181 7.75 -0.32 9.11
CA GLY A 181 8.83 -1.20 8.64
C GLY A 181 8.74 -1.47 7.14
N LEU A 182 7.54 -1.80 6.65
CA LEU A 182 7.29 -1.98 5.22
C LEU A 182 7.46 -0.67 4.44
N ALA A 183 7.02 0.47 4.98
CA ALA A 183 7.21 1.77 4.33
C ALA A 183 8.70 2.11 4.14
N GLN A 184 9.57 1.79 5.09
CA GLN A 184 11.02 1.98 4.94
C GLN A 184 11.62 1.08 3.86
N VAL A 185 11.20 -0.18 3.76
CA VAL A 185 11.65 -1.03 2.65
C VAL A 185 11.19 -0.46 1.29
N PHE A 186 9.96 0.05 1.22
CA PHE A 186 9.44 0.70 0.02
C PHE A 186 10.10 2.05 -0.30
N ARG A 187 10.68 2.74 0.68
CA ARG A 187 11.54 3.91 0.45
C ARG A 187 12.78 3.54 -0.37
N LEU A 188 13.40 2.38 -0.11
CA LEU A 188 14.49 1.85 -0.94
C LEU A 188 14.01 1.50 -2.35
N VAL A 189 12.87 0.80 -2.47
CA VAL A 189 12.29 0.44 -3.78
C VAL A 189 11.98 1.68 -4.62
N GLY A 190 11.34 2.70 -4.03
CA GLY A 190 11.04 3.95 -4.72
C GLY A 190 12.30 4.72 -5.13
N ALA A 191 13.32 4.77 -4.28
CA ALA A 191 14.59 5.40 -4.63
C ALA A 191 15.32 4.66 -5.76
N ALA A 192 15.28 3.32 -5.76
CA ALA A 192 15.83 2.51 -6.85
C ALA A 192 15.08 2.73 -8.17
N ASN A 193 13.74 2.83 -8.15
CA ASN A 193 12.95 3.19 -9.34
C ASN A 193 13.36 4.55 -9.90
N LYS A 194 13.42 5.58 -9.04
CA LYS A 194 13.87 6.93 -9.42
C LYS A 194 15.31 6.92 -9.96
N TYR A 195 16.19 6.12 -9.35
CA TYR A 195 17.57 5.96 -9.79
C TYR A 195 17.69 5.39 -11.20
N VAL A 196 16.82 4.46 -11.62
CA VAL A 196 16.78 3.99 -13.01
C VAL A 196 16.60 5.16 -13.98
N ASP A 197 15.66 6.06 -13.68
CA ASP A 197 15.29 7.15 -14.58
C ASP A 197 16.38 8.23 -14.64
N GLU A 198 16.99 8.56 -13.49
CA GLU A 198 18.09 9.53 -13.42
C GLU A 198 19.40 9.01 -14.01
N ALA A 199 19.71 7.72 -13.80
CA ALA A 199 20.92 7.10 -14.36
C ALA A 199 20.81 6.86 -15.86
N ALA A 200 19.59 6.77 -16.40
CA ALA A 200 19.29 6.58 -17.82
C ALA A 200 20.16 5.47 -18.47
N PRO A 201 20.08 4.21 -18.01
CA PRO A 201 20.95 3.11 -18.46
C PRO A 201 20.90 2.87 -19.99
N TRP A 202 19.77 3.17 -20.63
CA TRP A 202 19.62 3.11 -22.10
C TRP A 202 20.49 4.12 -22.85
N ALA A 203 20.84 5.25 -22.22
CA ALA A 203 21.76 6.23 -22.77
C ALA A 203 23.22 5.79 -22.51
N LEU A 204 23.51 5.29 -21.30
CA LEU A 204 24.84 4.79 -20.93
C LEU A 204 25.30 3.63 -21.82
N ALA A 205 24.38 2.75 -22.22
CA ALA A 205 24.67 1.62 -23.10
C ALA A 205 25.17 2.00 -24.50
N ARG A 206 25.10 3.29 -24.90
CA ARG A 206 25.45 3.75 -26.26
C ARG A 206 26.93 4.10 -26.44
N THR A 207 27.71 4.24 -25.36
CA THR A 207 29.12 4.65 -25.43
C THR A 207 30.01 3.70 -24.64
N ASP A 208 31.29 3.58 -25.03
CA ASP A 208 32.24 2.71 -24.33
C ASP A 208 32.54 3.21 -22.89
N GLU A 209 32.62 4.52 -22.71
CA GLU A 209 32.72 5.16 -21.39
C GLU A 209 31.49 4.86 -20.53
N GLY A 210 30.30 4.97 -21.13
CA GLY A 210 29.02 4.72 -20.46
C GLY A 210 28.84 3.27 -20.04
N ARG A 211 29.41 2.30 -20.77
CA ARG A 211 29.36 0.88 -20.41
C ARG A 211 30.05 0.56 -19.08
N ARG A 212 31.13 1.27 -18.73
CA ARG A 212 31.79 1.09 -17.42
C ARG A 212 30.90 1.56 -16.27
N ARG A 213 30.15 2.65 -16.47
CA ARG A 213 29.18 3.17 -15.50
C ARG A 213 27.91 2.32 -15.44
N LEU A 214 27.48 1.77 -16.57
CA LEU A 214 26.29 0.91 -16.67
C LEU A 214 26.39 -0.30 -15.74
N GLY A 215 27.59 -0.88 -15.59
CA GLY A 215 27.84 -1.96 -14.65
C GLY A 215 27.43 -1.62 -13.22
N THR A 216 27.83 -0.44 -12.72
CA THR A 216 27.47 0.05 -11.39
C THR A 216 25.96 0.23 -11.24
N VAL A 217 25.29 0.81 -12.25
CA VAL A 217 23.84 1.02 -12.23
C VAL A 217 23.09 -0.31 -12.12
N LEU A 218 23.42 -1.27 -12.97
CA LEU A 218 22.75 -2.58 -12.99
C LEU A 218 23.01 -3.37 -11.71
N TYR A 219 24.24 -3.32 -11.19
CA TYR A 219 24.58 -3.94 -9.91
C TYR A 219 23.78 -3.34 -8.75
N ASN A 220 23.72 -2.01 -8.65
CA ASN A 220 23.00 -1.32 -7.56
C ASN A 220 21.51 -1.65 -7.57
N LEU A 221 20.90 -1.79 -8.76
CA LEU A 221 19.48 -2.16 -8.89
C LEU A 221 19.24 -3.61 -8.45
N ALA A 222 20.10 -4.55 -8.88
CA ALA A 222 20.01 -5.94 -8.47
C ALA A 222 20.22 -6.09 -6.96
N GLU A 223 21.19 -5.37 -6.39
CA GLU A 223 21.47 -5.37 -4.96
C GLU A 223 20.31 -4.78 -4.14
N SER A 224 19.69 -3.69 -4.62
CA SER A 224 18.51 -3.11 -3.97
C SER A 224 17.34 -4.10 -3.94
N LEU A 225 17.09 -4.82 -5.04
CA LEU A 225 16.05 -5.84 -5.11
C LEU A 225 16.35 -7.05 -4.22
N ARG A 226 17.61 -7.48 -4.15
CA ARG A 226 18.05 -8.54 -3.23
C ARG A 226 17.77 -8.15 -1.79
N ILE A 227 18.19 -6.96 -1.37
CA ILE A 227 17.96 -6.44 -0.02
C ILE A 227 16.45 -6.36 0.28
N ALA A 228 15.67 -5.78 -0.63
CA ALA A 228 14.22 -5.68 -0.48
C ALA A 228 13.55 -7.06 -0.36
N SER A 229 13.99 -8.06 -1.14
CA SER A 229 13.42 -9.41 -1.08
C SER A 229 13.64 -10.08 0.28
N VAL A 230 14.82 -9.91 0.89
CA VAL A 230 15.11 -10.41 2.24
C VAL A 230 14.29 -9.65 3.29
N ALA A 231 14.26 -8.31 3.22
CA ALA A 231 13.54 -7.49 4.18
C ALA A 231 12.01 -7.71 4.13
N LEU A 232 11.46 -8.05 2.96
CA LEU A 232 10.04 -8.33 2.78
C LEU A 232 9.65 -9.79 3.06
N SER A 233 10.59 -10.73 3.19
CA SER A 233 10.28 -12.16 3.34
C SER A 233 9.44 -12.54 4.58
N PRO A 234 9.45 -11.81 5.71
CA PRO A 234 8.51 -12.08 6.80
C PRO A 234 7.04 -11.89 6.40
N VAL A 235 6.79 -11.04 5.40
CA VAL A 235 5.44 -10.69 4.93
C VAL A 235 5.12 -11.39 3.61
N LEU A 236 6.03 -11.29 2.63
CA LEU A 236 5.94 -11.89 1.29
C LEU A 236 6.58 -13.28 1.28
N THR A 237 5.85 -14.27 1.79
CA THR A 237 6.37 -15.62 2.06
C THR A 237 6.71 -16.46 0.82
N ARG A 238 6.14 -16.11 -0.35
CA ARG A 238 6.38 -16.79 -1.63
C ARG A 238 7.01 -15.86 -2.65
N LYS A 239 6.52 -14.63 -2.75
CA LYS A 239 6.95 -13.64 -3.73
C LYS A 239 8.38 -13.15 -3.48
N ALA A 240 8.85 -13.12 -2.24
CA ALA A 240 10.26 -12.84 -1.96
C ALA A 240 11.20 -13.88 -2.60
N GLU A 241 10.83 -15.17 -2.54
CA GLU A 241 11.59 -16.26 -3.18
C GLU A 241 11.53 -16.15 -4.71
N GLU A 242 10.36 -15.84 -5.28
CA GLU A 242 10.23 -15.61 -6.73
C GLU A 242 11.12 -14.44 -7.22
N ILE A 243 11.22 -13.35 -6.44
CA ILE A 243 12.14 -12.23 -6.74
C ILE A 243 13.60 -12.72 -6.74
N CYS A 244 14.01 -13.44 -5.69
CA CYS A 244 15.37 -14.02 -5.61
C CYS A 244 15.67 -14.93 -6.81
N MET A 245 14.72 -15.79 -7.19
CA MET A 245 14.86 -16.69 -8.34
C MET A 245 15.05 -15.93 -9.65
N GLN A 246 14.31 -14.84 -9.89
CA GLN A 246 14.48 -14.01 -11.09
C GLN A 246 15.82 -13.27 -11.10
N LEU A 247 16.37 -12.91 -9.93
CA LEU A 247 17.72 -12.39 -9.80
C LEU A 247 18.82 -13.46 -9.93
N GLY A 248 18.44 -14.74 -10.03
CA GLY A 248 19.39 -15.86 -10.12
C GLY A 248 19.98 -16.29 -8.78
N LEU A 249 19.42 -15.82 -7.67
CA LEU A 249 19.87 -16.12 -6.31
C LEU A 249 19.26 -17.43 -5.82
N GLU A 250 20.04 -18.17 -5.04
CA GLU A 250 19.64 -19.45 -4.45
C GLU A 250 19.32 -19.30 -2.95
N GLY A 251 18.52 -20.23 -2.44
CA GLY A 251 18.10 -20.25 -1.04
C GLY A 251 16.82 -19.45 -0.76
N LYS A 252 16.31 -19.58 0.46
CA LYS A 252 15.10 -18.89 0.89
C LYS A 252 15.48 -17.59 1.59
N PRO A 253 14.95 -16.43 1.15
CA PRO A 253 15.25 -15.15 1.79
C PRO A 253 14.82 -15.12 3.26
N SER A 254 13.80 -15.90 3.64
CA SER A 254 13.32 -16.05 5.02
C SER A 254 14.38 -16.60 5.98
N ASP A 255 15.35 -17.36 5.46
CA ASP A 255 16.34 -18.07 6.28
C ASP A 255 17.62 -17.22 6.46
N ALA A 256 17.74 -16.10 5.73
CA ALA A 256 18.95 -15.29 5.66
C ALA A 256 19.08 -14.28 6.82
N GLY A 257 17.94 -13.82 7.37
CA GLY A 257 17.90 -12.84 8.45
C GLY A 257 18.33 -11.42 8.04
N TRP A 258 18.26 -10.48 8.99
CA TRP A 258 18.56 -9.07 8.73
C TRP A 258 20.02 -8.83 8.33
N ASP A 259 20.98 -9.62 8.80
CA ASP A 259 22.39 -9.44 8.39
C ASP A 259 22.62 -9.62 6.89
N ALA A 260 21.80 -10.43 6.22
CA ALA A 260 21.87 -10.60 4.77
C ALA A 260 21.39 -9.36 3.99
N THR A 261 20.79 -8.36 4.64
CA THR A 261 20.37 -7.11 3.99
C THR A 261 21.50 -6.08 3.84
N ARG A 262 22.72 -6.38 4.33
CA ARG A 262 23.88 -5.51 4.14
C ARG A 262 24.20 -5.36 2.67
N TRP A 263 24.62 -4.15 2.29
CA TRP A 263 25.02 -3.85 0.92
C TRP A 263 26.25 -4.65 0.48
N GLY A 264 26.25 -5.10 -0.77
CA GLY A 264 27.36 -5.83 -1.37
C GLY A 264 27.19 -7.35 -1.36
N GLY A 265 25.98 -7.87 -1.13
CA GLY A 265 25.72 -9.32 -1.08
C GLY A 265 25.47 -9.97 -2.45
N THR A 266 25.14 -9.21 -3.49
CA THR A 266 24.97 -9.73 -4.85
C THR A 266 26.32 -10.13 -5.42
N VAL A 267 26.43 -11.35 -5.94
CA VAL A 267 27.66 -11.85 -6.56
C VAL A 267 27.69 -11.46 -8.04
N PRO A 268 28.66 -10.63 -8.50
CA PRO A 268 28.84 -10.38 -9.93
C PRO A 268 29.07 -11.68 -10.71
N GLY A 269 28.56 -11.76 -11.93
CA GLY A 269 28.56 -12.99 -12.72
C GLY A 269 27.30 -13.85 -12.54
N THR A 270 26.41 -13.51 -11.60
CA THR A 270 25.14 -14.21 -11.42
C THR A 270 24.24 -14.03 -12.65
N GLN A 271 23.69 -15.13 -13.16
CA GLN A 271 22.77 -15.11 -14.31
C GLN A 271 21.34 -14.81 -13.84
N VAL A 272 20.75 -13.72 -14.32
CA VAL A 272 19.32 -13.45 -14.07
C VAL A 272 18.45 -14.42 -14.86
N ARG A 273 17.27 -14.72 -14.32
CA ARG A 273 16.30 -15.63 -14.96
C ARG A 273 15.11 -14.82 -15.44
N ARG A 274 14.67 -15.06 -16.67
CA ARG A 274 13.41 -14.51 -17.16
C ARG A 274 12.26 -15.21 -16.45
N GLY A 275 11.31 -14.44 -15.95
CA GLY A 275 10.10 -14.95 -15.31
C GLY A 275 8.87 -14.14 -15.70
N GLU A 276 7.71 -14.67 -15.35
CA GLU A 276 6.44 -13.93 -15.41
C GLU A 276 6.44 -12.78 -14.38
N PRO A 277 5.61 -11.75 -14.56
CA PRO A 277 5.44 -10.70 -13.57
C PRO A 277 5.10 -11.29 -12.18
N VAL A 278 5.94 -10.99 -11.19
CA VAL A 278 5.80 -11.53 -9.81
C VAL A 278 4.49 -11.05 -9.16
N PHE A 279 4.06 -9.84 -9.50
CA PHE A 279 2.82 -9.23 -9.04
C PHE A 279 1.96 -8.84 -10.25
N PRO A 280 0.98 -9.67 -10.65
CA PRO A 280 0.04 -9.29 -11.68
C PRO A 280 -0.82 -8.13 -11.18
N ARG A 281 -1.10 -7.18 -12.07
CA ARG A 281 -1.96 -6.04 -11.75
C ARG A 281 -3.43 -6.44 -11.79
N PHE A 282 -4.20 -5.98 -10.82
CA PHE A 282 -5.64 -6.23 -10.73
C PHE A 282 -6.43 -5.07 -11.35
N ASP A 283 -7.52 -5.38 -12.05
CA ASP A 283 -8.35 -4.38 -12.72
C ASP A 283 -9.26 -3.64 -11.72
N THR A 284 -9.23 -2.31 -11.76
CA THR A 284 -10.09 -1.44 -10.95
C THR A 284 -11.44 -1.15 -11.62
N LYS A 285 -11.58 -1.37 -12.94
CA LYS A 285 -12.80 -1.08 -13.72
C LYS A 285 -13.88 -2.16 -13.57
N ALA A 286 -13.50 -3.41 -13.28
CA ALA A 286 -14.44 -4.50 -12.99
C ALA A 286 -15.31 -4.21 -11.74
N GLU A 287 -14.86 -3.32 -10.84
CA GLU A 287 -15.55 -2.99 -9.58
C GLU A 287 -16.67 -1.96 -9.75
N GLY A 288 -16.54 -1.03 -10.70
CA GLY A 288 -17.60 -0.05 -11.00
C GLY A 288 -18.90 -0.70 -11.47
N LYS A 289 -18.82 -1.89 -12.10
CA LYS A 289 -19.98 -2.66 -12.56
C LYS A 289 -20.55 -3.60 -11.49
N SER A 290 -19.72 -4.10 -10.56
CA SER A 290 -20.17 -4.98 -9.48
C SER A 290 -20.78 -4.22 -8.30
N ALA A 291 -20.35 -2.99 -8.04
CA ALA A 291 -21.02 -2.07 -7.10
C ALA A 291 -22.44 -1.68 -7.58
N GLU A 292 -22.65 -1.58 -8.91
CA GLU A 292 -23.98 -1.33 -9.50
C GLU A 292 -24.85 -2.60 -9.57
N ALA A 293 -24.25 -3.78 -9.71
CA ALA A 293 -24.97 -5.06 -9.74
C ALA A 293 -25.41 -5.59 -8.36
N SER A 294 -24.83 -5.07 -7.27
CA SER A 294 -25.13 -5.52 -5.90
C SER A 294 -26.32 -4.79 -5.25
N ALA A 295 -26.88 -3.78 -5.92
CA ALA A 295 -27.94 -2.94 -5.37
C ALA A 295 -29.37 -3.36 -5.77
N ASP A 296 -29.56 -4.39 -6.61
CA ASP A 296 -30.91 -4.85 -6.94
C ASP A 296 -30.94 -6.32 -7.41
N LYS A 297 -31.40 -7.23 -6.53
CA LYS A 297 -32.39 -8.30 -6.82
C LYS A 297 -32.43 -9.40 -5.74
N PRO A 298 -33.63 -9.90 -5.36
CA PRO A 298 -33.80 -11.18 -4.69
C PRO A 298 -33.77 -12.36 -5.67
N ALA A 299 -33.48 -13.54 -5.12
CA ALA A 299 -33.22 -14.80 -5.80
C ALA A 299 -34.44 -15.44 -6.50
N ASP A 300 -34.24 -16.08 -7.66
CA ASP A 300 -34.75 -17.43 -7.92
C ASP A 300 -33.98 -18.17 -9.06
N ARG A 301 -34.18 -19.49 -9.11
CA ARG A 301 -33.40 -20.56 -9.74
C ARG A 301 -33.66 -20.81 -11.25
N GLN A 302 -32.65 -21.46 -11.87
CA GLN A 302 -32.69 -22.64 -12.78
C GLN A 302 -32.39 -22.50 -14.30
N ALA A 303 -31.43 -23.37 -14.72
CA ALA A 303 -31.30 -24.19 -15.95
C ALA A 303 -30.46 -23.73 -17.17
N ASP A 304 -29.34 -24.46 -17.35
CA ASP A 304 -28.65 -25.04 -18.54
C ASP A 304 -28.25 -24.26 -19.83
N LYS A 305 -26.90 -24.13 -20.01
CA LYS A 305 -25.95 -24.52 -21.12
C LYS A 305 -26.38 -24.58 -22.62
N PRO A 306 -25.45 -24.58 -23.63
CA PRO A 306 -23.96 -24.49 -23.60
C PRO A 306 -23.28 -23.55 -24.67
N ALA A 307 -21.96 -23.36 -24.46
CA ALA A 307 -20.79 -23.17 -25.36
C ALA A 307 -20.91 -22.53 -26.77
N ASP A 308 -19.96 -21.62 -27.10
CA ASP A 308 -18.92 -21.96 -28.11
C ASP A 308 -17.68 -21.05 -28.10
N GLU A 309 -16.58 -21.66 -28.52
CA GLU A 309 -15.19 -21.17 -28.62
C GLU A 309 -14.96 -20.21 -29.80
N HIS A 310 -13.92 -19.38 -29.74
CA HIS A 310 -12.92 -19.14 -30.82
C HIS A 310 -11.81 -18.24 -30.24
N ALA A 311 -10.59 -18.75 -30.01
CA ALA A 311 -9.50 -18.98 -30.97
C ALA A 311 -8.49 -17.81 -30.97
N ALA A 312 -7.23 -18.16 -30.65
CA ALA A 312 -6.12 -17.26 -30.44
C ALA A 312 -5.16 -17.16 -31.65
N LYS A 313 -4.34 -16.08 -31.63
CA LYS A 313 -2.98 -15.85 -32.18
C LYS A 313 -2.87 -14.75 -33.27
N PRO A 314 -1.68 -14.15 -33.51
CA PRO A 314 -0.68 -13.60 -32.55
C PRO A 314 -0.05 -12.24 -33.00
N ALA A 315 0.81 -11.67 -32.13
CA ALA A 315 1.93 -10.74 -32.38
C ALA A 315 1.68 -9.26 -32.76
N ASP A 316 1.97 -8.33 -31.84
CA ASP A 316 3.20 -7.51 -31.84
C ASP A 316 3.25 -6.71 -30.52
N GLY A 317 4.41 -6.72 -29.85
CA GLY A 317 4.56 -6.15 -28.49
C GLY A 317 4.83 -4.65 -28.49
N PRO A 318 4.24 -3.85 -27.58
CA PRO A 318 4.70 -2.50 -27.30
C PRO A 318 5.70 -2.47 -26.13
N LEU A 319 6.61 -1.51 -26.24
CA LEU A 319 7.57 -1.08 -25.21
C LEU A 319 6.90 -0.73 -23.86
N PRO A 320 7.67 -0.67 -22.75
CA PRO A 320 7.12 -0.54 -21.40
C PRO A 320 6.31 0.74 -21.22
N SER A 321 5.16 0.57 -20.57
CA SER A 321 4.23 1.62 -20.17
C SER A 321 4.90 2.66 -19.27
N GLU A 322 4.79 3.91 -19.70
CA GLU A 322 4.86 5.12 -18.87
C GLU A 322 3.88 5.02 -17.67
N PRO A 323 3.95 5.91 -16.65
CA PRO A 323 3.03 5.90 -15.50
C PRO A 323 1.58 5.69 -15.93
N ASP A 324 0.72 5.24 -15.00
CA ASP A 324 -0.73 5.13 -15.20
C ASP A 324 -1.38 6.50 -15.41
N PHE A 325 -1.05 7.11 -16.55
CA PHE A 325 -1.71 8.25 -17.10
C PHE A 325 -3.12 7.78 -17.41
N ILE A 326 -4.07 8.34 -16.67
CA ILE A 326 -5.45 8.32 -17.12
C ILE A 326 -5.48 8.94 -18.53
N GLY A 327 -6.29 8.38 -19.41
CA GLY A 327 -6.49 9.00 -20.72
C GLY A 327 -7.11 10.39 -20.54
N ILE A 328 -6.94 11.26 -21.53
CA ILE A 328 -7.63 12.57 -21.54
C ILE A 328 -9.16 12.37 -21.45
N GLU A 329 -9.66 11.22 -21.90
CA GLU A 329 -11.06 10.80 -21.81
C GLU A 329 -11.53 10.67 -20.36
N ASP A 330 -10.68 10.14 -19.48
CA ASP A 330 -11.00 9.97 -18.06
C ASP A 330 -11.07 11.34 -17.35
N PHE A 331 -10.17 12.26 -17.68
CA PHE A 331 -10.25 13.65 -17.21
C PHE A 331 -11.47 14.38 -17.78
N ALA A 332 -11.77 14.18 -19.07
CA ALA A 332 -12.92 14.80 -19.74
C ALA A 332 -14.28 14.39 -19.16
N ARG A 333 -14.33 13.23 -18.48
CA ARG A 333 -15.50 12.75 -17.75
C ARG A 333 -15.74 13.51 -16.44
N VAL A 334 -14.77 14.23 -15.90
CA VAL A 334 -14.94 15.05 -14.68
C VAL A 334 -15.41 16.44 -15.09
N ASP A 335 -16.55 16.88 -14.58
CA ASP A 335 -17.08 18.23 -14.81
C ASP A 335 -16.54 19.18 -13.74
N LEU A 336 -15.35 19.72 -13.99
CA LEU A 336 -14.75 20.75 -13.13
C LEU A 336 -15.29 22.13 -13.48
N ARG A 337 -15.83 22.84 -12.49
CA ARG A 337 -16.38 24.17 -12.67
C ARG A 337 -15.87 25.17 -11.64
N VAL A 338 -15.76 26.41 -12.06
CA VAL A 338 -15.53 27.56 -11.18
C VAL A 338 -16.82 27.90 -10.47
N ALA A 339 -16.80 27.97 -9.14
CA ALA A 339 -17.95 28.35 -8.33
C ALA A 339 -17.60 29.51 -7.40
N THR A 340 -18.56 30.42 -7.18
CA THR A 340 -18.42 31.48 -6.18
C THR A 340 -19.16 31.08 -4.91
N ILE A 341 -18.51 31.14 -3.76
CA ILE A 341 -19.15 30.84 -2.48
C ILE A 341 -20.05 32.02 -2.09
N LEU A 342 -21.36 31.78 -1.98
CA LEU A 342 -22.35 32.77 -1.58
C LEU A 342 -22.56 32.80 -0.07
N GLU A 343 -22.62 31.62 0.53
CA GLU A 343 -22.85 31.44 1.96
C GLU A 343 -21.97 30.31 2.48
N ALA A 344 -21.48 30.45 3.71
CA ALA A 344 -20.75 29.41 4.41
C ALA A 344 -21.23 29.35 5.86
N GLN A 345 -21.44 28.15 6.38
CA GLN A 345 -21.89 27.91 7.75
C GLN A 345 -21.23 26.64 8.28
N ARG A 346 -20.90 26.61 9.57
CA ARG A 346 -20.42 25.36 10.20
C ARG A 346 -21.57 24.38 10.33
N VAL A 347 -21.30 23.10 10.04
CA VAL A 347 -22.30 22.04 10.23
C VAL A 347 -22.45 21.74 11.72
N SER A 348 -23.67 21.80 12.24
CA SER A 348 -23.96 21.51 13.64
C SER A 348 -23.52 20.08 14.00
N GLY A 349 -22.77 19.94 15.10
CA GLY A 349 -22.25 18.64 15.54
C GLY A 349 -21.01 18.13 14.80
N SER A 350 -20.32 18.97 14.02
CA SER A 350 -19.01 18.64 13.43
C SER A 350 -18.02 19.80 13.56
N ASP A 351 -16.80 19.50 13.97
CA ASP A 351 -15.66 20.43 14.03
C ASP A 351 -14.87 20.49 12.70
N LYS A 352 -15.19 19.60 11.75
CA LYS A 352 -14.45 19.43 10.48
C LYS A 352 -15.21 19.93 9.26
N LEU A 353 -16.53 20.09 9.33
CA LEU A 353 -17.37 20.31 8.16
C LEU A 353 -17.90 21.75 8.07
N VAL A 354 -17.74 22.35 6.90
CA VAL A 354 -18.42 23.60 6.51
C VAL A 354 -19.42 23.27 5.41
N LYS A 355 -20.65 23.75 5.58
CA LYS A 355 -21.69 23.76 4.55
C LYS A 355 -21.58 25.07 3.79
N ILE A 356 -21.35 24.98 2.48
CA ILE A 356 -21.26 26.12 1.59
C ILE A 356 -22.37 26.08 0.53
N GLN A 357 -22.94 27.24 0.23
CA GLN A 357 -23.78 27.44 -0.95
C GLN A 357 -22.91 28.07 -2.03
N VAL A 358 -22.80 27.40 -3.17
CA VAL A 358 -21.97 27.86 -4.29
C VAL A 358 -22.83 28.22 -5.49
N ASP A 359 -22.43 29.29 -6.18
CA ASP A 359 -23.00 29.74 -7.44
C ASP A 359 -22.16 29.19 -8.60
N LEU A 360 -22.82 28.45 -9.51
CA LEU A 360 -22.26 27.94 -10.76
C LEU A 360 -22.85 28.72 -11.96
N GLY A 361 -23.33 29.94 -11.75
CA GLY A 361 -23.86 30.84 -12.77
C GLY A 361 -25.32 30.54 -13.13
N GLN A 362 -25.61 29.34 -13.63
CA GLN A 362 -26.99 28.93 -14.00
C GLN A 362 -27.70 28.15 -12.90
N GLU A 363 -26.96 27.64 -11.91
CA GLU A 363 -27.48 26.82 -10.82
C GLU A 363 -26.75 27.13 -9.52
N ARG A 364 -27.42 26.88 -8.40
CA ARG A 364 -26.83 26.95 -7.06
C ARG A 364 -26.79 25.57 -6.46
N ARG A 365 -25.70 25.24 -5.78
CA ARG A 365 -25.52 23.93 -5.16
C ARG A 365 -25.03 24.04 -3.74
N GLN A 366 -25.43 23.06 -2.93
CA GLN A 366 -24.95 22.88 -1.58
C GLN A 366 -23.79 21.90 -1.60
N ILE A 367 -22.63 22.30 -1.06
CA ILE A 367 -21.48 21.43 -0.89
C ILE A 367 -21.09 21.40 0.59
N VAL A 368 -20.75 20.22 1.10
CA VAL A 368 -20.23 20.05 2.45
C VAL A 368 -18.76 19.69 2.36
N ALA A 369 -17.89 20.57 2.83
CA ALA A 369 -16.44 20.46 2.70
C ALA A 369 -15.75 20.24 4.05
N GLY A 370 -14.74 19.38 4.08
CA GLY A 370 -13.95 19.01 5.27
C GLY A 370 -12.90 20.04 5.70
N ILE A 371 -13.16 21.34 5.51
CA ILE A 371 -12.15 22.41 5.63
C ILE A 371 -12.33 23.30 6.88
N ALA A 372 -13.26 22.96 7.79
CA ALA A 372 -13.63 23.84 8.91
C ALA A 372 -12.51 24.10 9.94
N ARG A 373 -11.47 23.26 9.92
CA ARG A 373 -10.28 23.41 10.79
C ARG A 373 -9.27 24.42 10.25
N HIS A 374 -9.32 24.73 8.96
CA HIS A 374 -8.36 25.61 8.29
C HIS A 374 -8.99 26.93 7.83
N TYR A 375 -10.32 26.97 7.66
CA TYR A 375 -11.03 28.15 7.20
C TYR A 375 -12.24 28.47 8.09
N SER A 376 -12.40 29.75 8.41
CA SER A 376 -13.64 30.28 8.97
C SER A 376 -14.68 30.50 7.86
N PRO A 377 -15.99 30.38 8.16
CA PRO A 377 -17.04 30.65 7.18
C PRO A 377 -16.92 32.04 6.52
N GLU A 378 -16.55 33.04 7.28
CA GLU A 378 -16.44 34.44 6.84
C GLU A 378 -15.33 34.61 5.79
N GLU A 379 -14.24 33.86 5.90
CA GLU A 379 -13.14 33.86 4.93
C GLU A 379 -13.55 33.21 3.61
N LEU A 380 -14.53 32.31 3.61
CA LEU A 380 -14.93 31.56 2.42
C LEU A 380 -15.89 32.34 1.53
N VAL A 381 -16.77 33.16 2.12
CA VAL A 381 -17.79 33.92 1.38
C VAL A 381 -17.12 34.87 0.38
N GLY A 382 -17.57 34.83 -0.88
CA GLY A 382 -17.05 35.63 -1.98
C GLY A 382 -15.82 35.06 -2.68
N LYS A 383 -15.20 33.98 -2.16
CA LYS A 383 -14.08 33.32 -2.86
C LYS A 383 -14.55 32.52 -4.06
N GLN A 384 -13.71 32.50 -5.10
CA GLN A 384 -13.88 31.63 -6.25
C GLN A 384 -13.04 30.37 -6.09
N VAL A 385 -13.70 29.23 -6.22
CA VAL A 385 -13.14 27.90 -5.94
C VAL A 385 -13.45 26.94 -7.09
N VAL A 386 -12.65 25.89 -7.22
CA VAL A 386 -12.91 24.82 -8.18
C VAL A 386 -13.70 23.70 -7.52
N VAL A 387 -14.78 23.27 -8.17
CA VAL A 387 -15.64 22.17 -7.69
C VAL A 387 -15.82 21.10 -8.77
N VAL A 388 -16.03 19.87 -8.34
CA VAL A 388 -16.51 18.77 -9.19
C VAL A 388 -18.04 18.79 -9.19
N ALA A 389 -18.64 19.08 -10.34
CA ALA A 389 -20.08 19.32 -10.51
C ALA A 389 -20.87 18.07 -10.99
N ASN A 390 -20.21 16.96 -11.33
CA ASN A 390 -20.90 15.74 -11.78
C ASN A 390 -20.64 14.52 -10.90
N LEU A 391 -20.33 14.76 -9.62
CA LEU A 391 -20.24 13.71 -8.62
C LEU A 391 -21.64 13.33 -8.11
N LYS A 392 -21.89 12.05 -7.81
CA LYS A 392 -23.14 11.62 -7.18
C LYS A 392 -23.31 12.32 -5.82
N PRO A 393 -24.48 12.89 -5.48
CA PRO A 393 -24.69 13.54 -4.20
C PRO A 393 -24.45 12.59 -3.01
N ALA A 394 -23.77 13.07 -1.98
CA ALA A 394 -23.47 12.30 -0.78
C ALA A 394 -24.11 12.94 0.46
N LYS A 395 -24.60 12.13 1.39
CA LYS A 395 -25.17 12.64 2.66
C LYS A 395 -24.09 12.65 3.75
N LEU A 396 -23.70 13.84 4.20
CA LEU A 396 -22.68 14.07 5.21
C LEU A 396 -23.32 14.71 6.44
N ARG A 397 -23.35 13.97 7.56
CA ARG A 397 -23.90 14.45 8.86
C ARG A 397 -25.32 15.04 8.75
N GLY A 398 -26.17 14.43 7.91
CA GLY A 398 -27.56 14.85 7.73
C GLY A 398 -27.77 15.86 6.60
N GLU A 399 -26.70 16.49 6.12
CA GLU A 399 -26.71 17.46 5.01
C GLU A 399 -26.36 16.78 3.68
N ILE A 400 -26.96 17.24 2.58
CA ILE A 400 -26.63 16.74 1.23
C ILE A 400 -25.48 17.57 0.66
N SER A 401 -24.43 16.90 0.18
CA SER A 401 -23.33 17.49 -0.58
C SER A 401 -23.49 17.10 -2.05
N ASP A 402 -23.90 18.07 -2.86
CA ASP A 402 -24.14 17.94 -4.30
C ASP A 402 -22.96 18.53 -5.09
N GLY A 403 -21.79 17.92 -4.87
CA GLY A 403 -20.52 18.34 -5.43
C GLY A 403 -19.37 18.18 -4.43
N MET A 404 -18.15 18.42 -4.92
CA MET A 404 -16.93 18.36 -4.11
C MET A 404 -16.05 19.58 -4.39
N LEU A 405 -15.64 20.28 -3.33
CA LEU A 405 -14.67 21.37 -3.40
C LEU A 405 -13.25 20.79 -3.42
N LEU A 406 -12.38 21.32 -4.29
CA LEU A 406 -10.99 20.89 -4.38
C LEU A 406 -10.08 21.69 -3.46
N ALA A 407 -9.22 20.99 -2.72
CA ALA A 407 -8.18 21.57 -1.89
C ALA A 407 -6.89 20.74 -2.02
N ALA A 408 -5.74 21.40 -1.92
CA ALA A 408 -4.44 20.77 -1.84
C ALA A 408 -4.06 20.53 -0.36
N SER A 409 -3.39 19.43 -0.10
CA SER A 409 -2.80 19.11 1.21
C SER A 409 -1.43 18.48 1.04
N THR A 410 -0.51 18.77 1.95
CA THR A 410 0.84 18.21 1.93
C THR A 410 0.81 16.77 2.46
N THR A 411 1.41 15.82 1.72
CA THR A 411 1.45 14.41 2.15
C THR A 411 2.25 14.30 3.44
N GLY A 412 1.61 13.84 4.52
CA GLY A 412 2.25 13.69 5.83
C GLY A 412 2.05 14.86 6.80
N ASP A 413 1.41 15.97 6.37
CA ASP A 413 1.07 17.09 7.24
C ASP A 413 -0.43 17.42 7.18
N PRO A 414 -1.22 17.05 8.22
CA PRO A 414 -2.65 17.34 8.26
C PRO A 414 -2.97 18.82 8.60
N THR A 415 -1.96 19.66 8.82
CA THR A 415 -2.13 21.08 9.17
C THR A 415 -2.06 22.01 7.95
N GLU A 416 -1.43 21.57 6.86
CA GLU A 416 -1.36 22.31 5.61
C GLU A 416 -2.48 21.89 4.65
N LEU A 417 -3.52 22.72 4.56
CA LEU A 417 -4.62 22.58 3.61
C LEU A 417 -4.92 23.93 2.96
N SER A 418 -4.93 23.96 1.62
CA SER A 418 -5.25 25.16 0.85
C SER A 418 -6.32 24.89 -0.19
N VAL A 419 -7.42 25.66 -0.16
CA VAL A 419 -8.48 25.56 -1.17
C VAL A 419 -7.94 26.00 -2.53
N LEU A 420 -8.27 25.24 -3.58
CA LEU A 420 -7.87 25.58 -4.94
C LEU A 420 -8.65 26.78 -5.44
N THR A 421 -7.97 27.92 -5.58
CA THR A 421 -8.51 29.19 -6.10
C THR A 421 -7.88 29.54 -7.44
N LEU A 422 -8.53 30.44 -8.18
CA LEU A 422 -8.01 30.99 -9.44
C LEU A 422 -7.04 32.15 -9.19
N ASP A 423 -6.10 32.36 -10.12
CA ASP A 423 -5.20 33.53 -10.11
C ASP A 423 -5.95 34.83 -10.45
N ARG A 424 -7.08 34.71 -11.16
CA ARG A 424 -7.94 35.82 -11.59
C ARG A 424 -9.41 35.46 -11.46
N SER A 425 -10.25 36.47 -11.31
CA SER A 425 -11.70 36.28 -11.29
C SER A 425 -12.24 35.91 -12.67
N ILE A 426 -13.12 34.90 -12.71
CA ILE A 426 -13.77 34.38 -13.93
C ILE A 426 -15.27 34.20 -13.65
N SER A 427 -16.12 34.27 -14.68
CA SER A 427 -17.57 34.06 -14.51
C SER A 427 -17.91 32.71 -13.85
N PRO A 428 -18.78 32.68 -12.83
CA PRO A 428 -19.25 31.44 -12.21
C PRO A 428 -19.84 30.47 -13.23
N GLY A 429 -19.61 29.16 -13.03
CA GLY A 429 -20.03 28.11 -13.96
C GLY A 429 -19.06 27.83 -15.10
N SER A 430 -17.98 28.61 -15.23
CA SER A 430 -16.96 28.38 -16.25
C SER A 430 -16.32 27.01 -16.07
N LYS A 431 -16.18 26.26 -17.16
CA LYS A 431 -15.56 24.93 -17.17
C LYS A 431 -14.04 25.06 -17.06
N VAL A 432 -13.46 24.36 -16.10
CA VAL A 432 -12.00 24.18 -15.98
C VAL A 432 -11.59 23.09 -16.96
N LYS A 433 -10.55 23.36 -17.75
CA LYS A 433 -10.08 22.50 -18.84
C LYS A 433 -8.61 22.15 -18.68
#